data_AF-A0A959DIY6-F1
#
_entry.id   AF-A0A959DIY6-F1
#
_cell.length_a   1.000
_cell.length_b   1.000
_cell.length_c   1.000
_cell.angle_alpha   90.00
_cell.angle_beta   90.00
_cell.angle_gamma   90.00
#
_symmetry.space_group_name_H-M   'P 1'
#
loop_
_entity.id
_entity.type
_entity.pdbx_description
1 polymer ?
#
loop_
_entity_poly.entity_id
_entity_poly.type
_entity_poly.pdbx_seq_one_letter_code
_entity_poly.pdbx_strand_id
1 'polypeptide(L)'
;ESFQLPDTKMESGAWAPVTLDVSDSEQEELAVRFYYNQRSGSRKRRNQIVPLNSRGSLADGFAIQLPQEDGAIKVYVHVEDTYHNLGIASTSIVVQDEEASQRKYLVPRASLPFYVYQDNGDLPYAPSGYMGNYSAIEVDLDNTEEVHSGETAIKISYNARDNWYGVAFVDPANDWGDILGGYDLSGAKTFSFWAKTKEGQVKAKVGFGLIDKDKPFPDTGKQSIDITLTDQWKKYTIKIKKTDLSCIRSGLVFFSSSNGFAQEIYLDEVVFE
;
A
#
# COMPACT_ATOMS: atom_id res chain seq x y z
N GLU A 1 -31.01 0.22 21.12
CA GLU A 1 -29.62 0.43 20.67
C GLU A 1 -29.57 1.65 19.76
N SER A 2 -28.56 2.51 19.92
CA SER A 2 -28.39 3.72 19.11
C SER A 2 -26.90 4.03 18.96
N PHE A 3 -26.49 4.59 17.81
CA PHE A 3 -25.14 5.09 17.59
C PHE A 3 -25.20 6.37 16.76
N GLN A 4 -24.83 7.50 17.37
CA GLN A 4 -24.90 8.82 16.75
C GLN A 4 -23.62 9.62 17.01
N LEU A 5 -23.29 10.47 16.03
CA LEU A 5 -22.26 11.49 16.09
C LEU A 5 -22.92 12.85 15.86
N PRO A 6 -22.24 13.98 16.19
CA PRO A 6 -22.74 15.30 15.89
C PRO A 6 -23.08 15.45 14.41
N ASP A 7 -24.26 16.01 14.12
CA ASP A 7 -24.69 16.35 12.76
C ASP A 7 -24.09 17.70 12.32
N THR A 8 -22.80 17.87 12.55
CA THR A 8 -22.04 19.09 12.23
C THR A 8 -20.69 18.72 11.63
N LYS A 9 -20.15 19.60 10.78
CA LYS A 9 -18.77 19.49 10.33
C LYS A 9 -17.82 19.73 11.50
N MET A 10 -16.72 18.99 11.54
CA MET A 10 -15.72 19.11 12.59
C MET A 10 -14.31 19.02 11.99
N GLU A 11 -13.37 19.75 12.59
CA GLU A 11 -11.97 19.71 12.20
C GLU A 11 -11.35 18.34 12.50
N SER A 12 -10.39 17.92 11.69
CA SER A 12 -9.56 16.76 11.97
C SER A 12 -8.83 16.91 13.31
N GLY A 13 -8.54 15.78 13.96
CA GLY A 13 -7.91 15.75 15.28
C GLY A 13 -8.81 16.16 16.44
N ALA A 14 -9.98 16.76 16.18
CA ALA A 14 -10.98 17.06 17.21
C ALA A 14 -11.58 15.79 17.81
N TRP A 15 -11.99 15.87 19.07
CA TRP A 15 -12.70 14.79 19.76
C TRP A 15 -14.21 14.96 19.58
N ALA A 16 -14.81 14.12 18.74
CA ALA A 16 -16.25 14.10 18.52
C ALA A 16 -16.94 13.25 19.62
N PRO A 17 -17.92 13.80 20.35
CA PRO A 17 -18.68 13.01 21.32
C PRO A 17 -19.52 11.95 20.60
N VAL A 18 -19.70 10.80 21.24
CA VAL A 18 -20.48 9.67 20.73
C VAL A 18 -21.68 9.45 21.64
N THR A 19 -22.87 9.41 21.06
CA THR A 19 -24.05 8.85 21.73
C THR A 19 -24.14 7.38 21.35
N LEU A 20 -24.00 6.49 22.32
CA LEU A 20 -24.03 5.04 22.12
C LEU A 20 -24.92 4.39 23.19
N ASP A 21 -26.01 3.77 22.75
CA ASP A 21 -26.82 2.89 23.59
C ASP A 21 -26.64 1.45 23.13
N VAL A 22 -26.18 0.59 24.02
CA VAL A 22 -26.01 -0.86 23.76
C VAL A 22 -26.91 -1.64 24.72
N SER A 23 -27.49 -2.74 24.22
CA SER A 23 -28.14 -3.74 25.07
C SER A 23 -27.44 -5.08 24.93
N ASP A 24 -27.28 -5.76 26.07
CA ASP A 24 -26.80 -7.13 26.16
C ASP A 24 -27.72 -7.88 27.13
N SER A 25 -28.29 -8.99 26.69
CA SER A 25 -29.27 -9.75 27.49
C SER A 25 -28.61 -10.47 28.67
N GLU A 26 -27.34 -10.82 28.50
CA GLU A 26 -26.51 -11.60 29.40
C GLU A 26 -25.83 -10.72 30.48
N GLN A 27 -25.86 -9.39 30.30
CA GLN A 27 -25.26 -8.37 31.16
C GLN A 27 -23.74 -8.54 31.32
N GLU A 28 -23.07 -8.84 30.21
CA GLU A 28 -21.63 -9.05 30.16
C GLU A 28 -20.84 -7.75 30.08
N GLU A 29 -19.52 -7.90 30.27
CA GLU A 29 -18.57 -6.83 29.94
C GLU A 29 -18.43 -6.71 28.43
N LEU A 30 -18.57 -5.50 27.91
CA LEU A 30 -18.56 -5.22 26.48
C LEU A 30 -17.34 -4.41 26.07
N ALA A 31 -16.58 -4.91 25.11
CA ALA A 31 -15.47 -4.20 24.49
C ALA A 31 -15.97 -3.35 23.32
N VAL A 32 -15.83 -2.02 23.45
CA VAL A 32 -16.24 -1.06 22.41
C VAL A 32 -15.03 -0.53 21.65
N ARG A 33 -15.04 -0.66 20.33
CA ARG A 33 -13.99 -0.16 19.42
C ARG A 33 -14.61 0.64 18.28
N PHE A 34 -13.91 1.67 17.83
CA PHE A 34 -14.38 2.53 16.75
C PHE A 34 -13.46 2.46 15.54
N TYR A 35 -14.06 2.52 14.36
CA TYR A 35 -13.35 2.49 13.09
C TYR A 35 -13.96 3.48 12.12
N TYR A 36 -13.24 3.80 11.05
CA TYR A 36 -13.79 4.57 9.95
C TYR A 36 -13.37 4.05 8.58
N ASN A 37 -14.13 4.47 7.57
CA ASN A 37 -13.84 4.28 6.16
C ASN A 37 -14.24 5.55 5.39
N GLN A 38 -13.57 5.83 4.28
CA GLN A 38 -13.82 6.95 3.40
C GLN A 38 -14.70 6.56 2.20
N ARG A 39 -15.58 7.47 1.74
CA ARG A 39 -16.47 7.18 0.60
C ARG A 39 -15.88 7.52 -0.78
N SER A 40 -14.69 8.11 -0.83
CA SER A 40 -14.03 8.63 -2.03
C SER A 40 -12.65 7.99 -2.24
N GLY A 41 -12.06 8.19 -3.42
CA GLY A 41 -10.70 7.72 -3.73
C GLY A 41 -10.62 6.33 -4.34
N SER A 42 -9.47 5.66 -4.26
CA SER A 42 -9.24 4.34 -4.85
C SER A 42 -10.12 3.25 -4.22
N ARG A 43 -10.30 2.13 -4.91
CA ARG A 43 -11.07 0.98 -4.37
C ARG A 43 -10.49 0.50 -3.04
N LYS A 44 -9.15 0.39 -2.95
CA LYS A 44 -8.45 -0.02 -1.73
C LYS A 44 -8.75 0.94 -0.58
N ARG A 45 -8.62 2.26 -0.79
CA ARG A 45 -8.95 3.27 0.24
C ARG A 45 -10.38 3.09 0.76
N ARG A 46 -11.36 3.03 -0.13
CA ARG A 46 -12.79 2.88 0.24
C ARG A 46 -13.16 1.53 0.85
N ASN A 47 -12.25 0.56 0.87
CA ASN A 47 -12.48 -0.75 1.47
C ASN A 47 -11.80 -0.90 2.83
N GLN A 48 -10.98 0.07 3.26
CA GLN A 48 -10.29 0.01 4.54
C GLN A 48 -11.26 0.22 5.71
N ILE A 49 -11.02 -0.48 6.81
CA ILE A 49 -11.65 -0.23 8.10
C ILE A 49 -10.51 0.17 9.04
N VAL A 50 -10.34 1.47 9.22
CA VAL A 50 -9.18 2.05 9.94
C VAL A 50 -9.58 2.31 11.39
N PRO A 51 -8.82 1.82 12.39
CA PRO A 51 -9.10 2.08 13.80
C PRO A 51 -9.10 3.59 14.10
N LEU A 52 -10.03 4.02 14.95
CA LEU A 52 -10.04 5.36 15.51
C LEU A 52 -9.58 5.32 16.97
N ASN A 53 -8.83 6.34 17.37
CA ASN A 53 -8.60 6.59 18.78
C ASN A 53 -9.92 6.93 19.44
N SER A 54 -10.18 6.32 20.59
CA SER A 54 -11.36 6.58 21.40
C SER A 54 -10.99 6.71 22.87
N ARG A 55 -11.84 7.40 23.63
CA ARG A 55 -11.73 7.55 25.08
C ARG A 55 -13.13 7.52 25.68
N GLY A 56 -13.21 7.21 26.97
CA GLY A 56 -14.46 7.13 27.71
C GLY A 56 -14.91 5.70 27.96
N SER A 57 -16.18 5.54 28.34
CA SER A 57 -16.76 4.26 28.76
C SER A 57 -18.27 4.25 28.44
N LEU A 58 -18.93 3.10 28.58
CA LEU A 58 -20.39 3.03 28.49
C LEU A 58 -21.10 3.85 29.59
N ALA A 59 -20.44 4.06 30.74
CA ALA A 59 -20.99 4.84 31.85
C ALA A 59 -20.82 6.35 31.65
N ASP A 60 -19.66 6.78 31.13
CA ASP A 60 -19.29 8.19 31.00
C ASP A 60 -19.55 8.78 29.59
N GLY A 61 -19.91 7.91 28.64
CA GLY A 61 -19.97 8.22 27.22
C GLY A 61 -18.59 8.11 26.56
N PHE A 62 -18.60 8.02 25.23
CA PHE A 62 -17.38 7.93 24.42
C PHE A 62 -17.10 9.23 23.67
N ALA A 63 -15.85 9.43 23.30
CA ALA A 63 -15.46 10.37 22.26
C ALA A 63 -14.42 9.71 21.35
N ILE A 64 -14.50 10.02 20.05
CA ILE A 64 -13.56 9.56 19.04
C ILE A 64 -12.72 10.72 18.50
N GLN A 65 -11.45 10.48 18.24
CA GLN A 65 -10.60 11.47 17.58
C GLN A 65 -10.80 11.38 16.08
N LEU A 66 -11.17 12.49 15.44
CA LEU A 66 -11.41 12.50 13.99
C LEU A 66 -10.10 12.38 13.20
N PRO A 67 -10.06 11.56 12.13
CA PRO A 67 -8.85 11.31 11.37
C PRO A 67 -8.45 12.51 10.52
N GLN A 68 -7.21 12.50 10.02
CA GLN A 68 -6.69 13.53 9.11
C GLN A 68 -7.22 13.33 7.67
N GLU A 69 -8.51 13.60 7.51
CA GLU A 69 -9.28 13.43 6.28
C GLU A 69 -10.15 14.66 6.01
N ASP A 70 -10.45 14.91 4.75
CA ASP A 70 -11.41 15.91 4.33
C ASP A 70 -12.61 15.25 3.64
N GLY A 71 -13.81 15.64 4.06
CA GLY A 71 -15.09 15.14 3.54
C GLY A 71 -15.79 14.13 4.47
N ALA A 72 -16.82 13.48 3.92
CA ALA A 72 -17.65 12.56 4.68
C ALA A 72 -16.94 11.22 4.90
N ILE A 73 -16.80 10.83 6.17
CA ILE A 73 -16.36 9.49 6.58
C ILE A 73 -17.55 8.71 7.14
N LYS A 74 -17.53 7.40 6.94
CA LYS A 74 -18.42 6.48 7.63
C LYS A 74 -17.70 5.98 8.87
N VAL A 75 -18.31 6.13 10.03
CA VAL A 75 -17.78 5.67 11.31
C VAL A 75 -18.55 4.43 11.73
N TYR A 76 -17.83 3.43 12.22
CA TYR A 76 -18.34 2.18 12.73
C TYR A 76 -18.05 2.09 14.22
N VAL A 77 -18.99 1.51 14.96
CA VAL A 77 -18.77 1.01 16.32
C VAL A 77 -18.87 -0.51 16.27
N HIS A 78 -17.87 -1.16 16.84
CA HIS A 78 -17.83 -2.59 17.08
C HIS A 78 -18.00 -2.80 18.57
N VAL A 79 -18.97 -3.61 18.95
CA VAL A 79 -19.20 -4.01 20.34
C VAL A 79 -19.07 -5.52 20.41
N GLU A 80 -18.12 -5.99 21.21
CA GLU A 80 -17.77 -7.41 21.34
C GLU A 80 -18.03 -7.86 22.78
N ASP A 81 -18.75 -8.96 22.96
CA ASP A 81 -19.00 -9.57 24.27
C ASP A 81 -17.85 -10.52 24.69
N THR A 82 -18.01 -11.21 25.82
CA THR A 82 -16.96 -12.11 26.32
C THR A 82 -16.88 -13.45 25.57
N TYR A 83 -17.87 -13.75 24.73
CA TYR A 83 -17.94 -14.92 23.85
C TYR A 83 -17.52 -14.62 22.39
N HIS A 84 -17.05 -13.41 22.11
CA HIS A 84 -16.67 -12.92 20.78
C HIS A 84 -17.84 -12.76 19.78
N ASN A 85 -19.07 -12.58 20.27
CA ASN A 85 -20.16 -12.11 19.41
C ASN A 85 -19.98 -10.62 19.13
N LEU A 86 -20.17 -10.23 17.86
CA LEU A 86 -19.88 -8.87 17.39
C LEU A 86 -21.16 -8.15 16.93
N GLY A 87 -21.51 -7.09 17.64
CA GLY A 87 -22.47 -6.08 17.20
C GLY A 87 -21.78 -4.97 16.41
N ILE A 88 -22.35 -4.58 15.26
CA ILE A 88 -21.82 -3.48 14.44
C ILE A 88 -22.93 -2.48 14.14
N ALA A 89 -22.69 -1.21 14.45
CA ALA A 89 -23.49 -0.10 13.96
C ALA A 89 -22.61 0.92 13.24
N SER A 90 -23.21 1.76 12.41
CA SER A 90 -22.46 2.79 11.69
C SER A 90 -23.25 4.06 11.49
N THR A 91 -22.55 5.19 11.50
CA THR A 91 -23.07 6.52 11.19
C THR A 91 -22.07 7.26 10.30
N SER A 92 -22.24 8.55 10.06
CA SER A 92 -21.31 9.35 9.26
C SER A 92 -21.13 10.74 9.86
N ILE A 93 -19.94 11.31 9.64
CA ILE A 93 -19.60 12.68 10.01
C ILE A 93 -18.77 13.30 8.89
N VAL A 94 -18.84 14.61 8.75
CA VAL A 94 -18.01 15.36 7.81
C VAL A 94 -16.82 15.93 8.56
N VAL A 95 -15.62 15.51 8.15
CA VAL A 95 -14.36 16.02 8.68
C VAL A 95 -13.82 17.10 7.75
N GLN A 96 -13.19 18.11 8.32
CA GLN A 96 -12.50 19.19 7.59
C GLN A 96 -11.01 19.12 7.91
N ASP A 97 -10.19 19.18 6.88
CA ASP A 97 -8.74 19.24 7.03
C ASP A 97 -8.12 19.94 5.83
N GLU A 98 -7.43 21.06 6.09
CA GLU A 98 -6.85 21.87 5.02
C GLU A 98 -5.82 21.08 4.21
N GLU A 99 -4.93 20.33 4.84
CA GLU A 99 -3.89 19.55 4.16
C GLU A 99 -4.49 18.39 3.35
N ALA A 100 -5.43 17.65 3.95
CA ALA A 100 -6.10 16.53 3.29
C ALA A 100 -6.97 16.98 2.12
N SER A 101 -7.57 18.18 2.19
CA SER A 101 -8.35 18.77 1.10
C SER A 101 -7.51 19.02 -0.17
N GLN A 102 -6.19 19.21 -0.01
CA GLN A 102 -5.27 19.43 -1.13
C GLN A 102 -4.77 18.12 -1.78
N ARG A 103 -5.10 16.95 -1.21
CA ARG A 103 -4.68 15.66 -1.78
C ARG A 103 -5.39 15.42 -3.10
N LYS A 104 -4.65 15.53 -4.19
CA LYS A 104 -5.16 15.30 -5.56
C LYS A 104 -5.63 13.86 -5.78
N TYR A 105 -4.87 12.90 -5.28
CA TYR A 105 -5.13 11.47 -5.45
C TYR A 105 -5.42 10.84 -4.09
N LEU A 106 -6.67 10.44 -3.89
CA LEU A 106 -7.11 9.84 -2.63
C LEU A 106 -6.86 8.32 -2.67
N VAL A 107 -5.66 7.93 -2.23
CA VAL A 107 -5.21 6.53 -2.15
C VAL A 107 -4.99 6.12 -0.69
N PRO A 108 -4.95 4.82 -0.34
CA PRO A 108 -4.64 4.39 1.01
C PRO A 108 -3.25 4.87 1.45
N ARG A 109 -3.15 5.40 2.67
CA ARG A 109 -1.87 5.71 3.29
C ARG A 109 -1.24 4.44 3.84
N ALA A 110 0.00 4.17 3.44
CA ALA A 110 0.75 3.02 3.93
C ALA A 110 1.39 3.32 5.29
N SER A 111 1.52 2.28 6.12
CA SER A 111 2.44 2.30 7.26
C SER A 111 3.86 2.01 6.78
N LEU A 112 4.86 2.64 7.39
CA LEU A 112 6.27 2.42 7.08
C LEU A 112 6.94 1.61 8.20
N PRO A 113 7.82 0.63 7.89
CA PRO A 113 8.26 0.25 6.54
C PRO A 113 7.13 -0.40 5.72
N PHE A 114 7.12 -0.13 4.41
CA PHE A 114 6.11 -0.64 3.48
C PHE A 114 6.77 -1.56 2.46
N TYR A 115 6.50 -2.85 2.59
CA TYR A 115 7.03 -3.87 1.68
C TYR A 115 6.21 -3.93 0.40
N VAL A 116 6.88 -3.78 -0.74
CA VAL A 116 6.34 -4.16 -2.05
C VAL A 116 6.38 -5.68 -2.20
N TYR A 117 7.38 -6.31 -1.60
CA TYR A 117 7.54 -7.76 -1.53
C TYR A 117 8.31 -8.17 -0.27
N GLN A 118 7.74 -9.14 0.44
CA GLN A 118 8.36 -9.94 1.50
C GLN A 118 7.63 -11.28 1.56
N ASP A 119 8.33 -12.37 1.24
CA ASP A 119 7.84 -13.76 1.31
C ASP A 119 6.49 -14.02 0.62
N ASN A 120 6.16 -13.24 -0.42
CA ASN A 120 4.86 -13.27 -1.11
C ASN A 120 3.62 -13.25 -0.19
N GLY A 121 3.73 -12.66 1.01
CA GLY A 121 2.66 -12.65 2.01
C GLY A 121 1.50 -11.72 1.65
N ASP A 122 1.68 -10.41 1.83
CA ASP A 122 0.78 -9.38 1.29
C ASP A 122 1.48 -8.69 0.12
N LEU A 123 0.89 -8.79 -1.07
CA LEU A 123 1.45 -8.24 -2.30
C LEU A 123 0.67 -6.98 -2.71
N PRO A 124 1.07 -5.78 -2.26
CA PRO A 124 0.31 -4.56 -2.51
C PRO A 124 0.26 -4.17 -3.99
N TYR A 125 1.23 -4.61 -4.78
CA TYR A 125 1.34 -4.33 -6.22
C TYR A 125 1.50 -5.62 -7.01
N ALA A 126 0.69 -5.82 -8.05
CA ALA A 126 0.75 -7.05 -8.85
C ALA A 126 1.79 -6.93 -10.00
N PRO A 127 2.63 -7.96 -10.24
CA PRO A 127 3.59 -7.99 -11.35
C PRO A 127 2.86 -8.17 -12.69
N SER A 128 2.30 -7.08 -13.20
CA SER A 128 1.39 -7.08 -14.35
C SER A 128 1.74 -6.02 -15.39
N GLY A 129 2.68 -5.12 -15.10
CA GLY A 129 3.18 -4.14 -16.05
C GLY A 129 4.33 -4.71 -16.88
N TYR A 130 4.07 -5.65 -17.78
CA TYR A 130 5.08 -6.23 -18.65
C TYR A 130 5.40 -5.34 -19.87
N MET A 131 6.67 -5.23 -20.24
CA MET A 131 7.15 -4.33 -21.29
C MET A 131 8.32 -4.95 -22.08
N GLY A 132 8.55 -4.42 -23.30
CA GLY A 132 9.62 -4.89 -24.17
C GLY A 132 9.28 -6.24 -24.80
N ASN A 133 10.26 -7.14 -24.86
CA ASN A 133 10.03 -8.51 -25.33
C ASN A 133 9.35 -9.38 -24.25
N TYR A 134 8.16 -8.95 -23.83
CA TYR A 134 7.50 -9.46 -22.63
C TYR A 134 7.08 -10.93 -22.70
N SER A 135 6.86 -11.47 -23.90
CA SER A 135 6.50 -12.89 -24.09
C SER A 135 7.61 -13.85 -23.66
N ALA A 136 8.82 -13.36 -23.44
CA ALA A 136 9.95 -14.12 -22.94
C ALA A 136 10.18 -13.94 -21.42
N ILE A 137 9.34 -13.17 -20.72
CA ILE A 137 9.45 -12.93 -19.27
C ILE A 137 8.54 -13.89 -18.52
N GLU A 138 9.08 -14.52 -17.49
CA GLU A 138 8.32 -15.24 -16.46
C GLU A 138 8.67 -14.66 -15.09
N VAL A 139 7.65 -14.41 -14.26
CA VAL A 139 7.82 -13.94 -12.88
C VAL A 139 7.24 -14.97 -11.94
N ASP A 140 8.09 -15.47 -11.05
CA ASP A 140 7.74 -16.37 -9.96
C ASP A 140 7.94 -15.62 -8.65
N LEU A 141 6.88 -15.52 -7.84
CA LEU A 141 6.90 -14.84 -6.55
C LEU A 141 7.19 -15.80 -5.39
N ASP A 142 7.15 -17.11 -5.63
CA ASP A 142 7.27 -18.16 -4.63
C ASP A 142 8.57 -18.97 -4.79
N ASN A 143 9.61 -18.37 -5.40
CA ASN A 143 10.87 -19.07 -5.63
C ASN A 143 11.58 -19.35 -4.29
N THR A 144 11.81 -20.62 -4.00
CA THR A 144 12.48 -21.10 -2.77
C THR A 144 13.94 -21.51 -2.99
N GLU A 145 14.45 -21.52 -4.22
CA GLU A 145 15.83 -21.97 -4.51
C GLU A 145 16.89 -20.94 -4.13
N GLU A 146 16.58 -19.66 -4.35
CA GLU A 146 17.50 -18.54 -4.22
C GLU A 146 16.77 -17.44 -3.46
N VAL A 147 16.95 -17.44 -2.13
CA VAL A 147 16.26 -16.55 -1.20
C VAL A 147 17.30 -15.77 -0.40
N HIS A 148 17.10 -14.47 -0.21
CA HIS A 148 18.00 -13.68 0.62
C HIS A 148 17.61 -13.79 2.10
N SER A 149 16.31 -13.63 2.38
CA SER A 149 15.73 -13.69 3.72
C SER A 149 14.36 -14.35 3.66
N GLY A 150 13.92 -14.98 4.75
CA GLY A 150 12.59 -15.58 4.82
C GLY A 150 12.48 -16.91 4.05
N GLU A 151 11.36 -17.08 3.35
CA GLU A 151 10.92 -18.31 2.70
C GLU A 151 10.96 -18.24 1.17
N THR A 152 10.64 -17.07 0.58
CA THR A 152 10.55 -16.91 -0.87
C THR A 152 11.17 -15.61 -1.36
N ALA A 153 11.62 -15.62 -2.62
CA ALA A 153 12.10 -14.44 -3.33
C ALA A 153 11.41 -14.28 -4.69
N ILE A 154 11.44 -13.08 -5.26
CA ILE A 154 11.02 -12.85 -6.64
C ILE A 154 12.09 -13.44 -7.57
N LYS A 155 11.70 -14.33 -8.48
CA LYS A 155 12.51 -14.76 -9.63
C LYS A 155 11.92 -14.19 -10.91
N ILE A 156 12.74 -13.43 -11.64
CA ILE A 156 12.45 -12.95 -13.00
C ILE A 156 13.31 -13.78 -13.96
N SER A 157 12.67 -14.59 -14.78
CA SER A 157 13.33 -15.37 -15.85
C SER A 157 13.10 -14.68 -17.19
N TYR A 158 14.18 -14.50 -17.96
CA TYR A 158 14.11 -14.01 -19.33
C TYR A 158 14.68 -15.07 -20.29
N ASN A 159 13.79 -15.73 -21.03
CA ASN A 159 14.11 -16.92 -21.82
C ASN A 159 14.70 -16.61 -23.21
N ALA A 160 14.62 -15.35 -23.67
CA ALA A 160 15.26 -14.91 -24.90
C ALA A 160 16.71 -14.49 -24.67
N ARG A 161 17.48 -14.40 -25.76
CA ARG A 161 18.93 -14.12 -25.73
C ARG A 161 19.28 -12.74 -26.28
N ASP A 162 18.28 -11.92 -26.56
CA ASP A 162 18.42 -10.60 -27.17
C ASP A 162 17.25 -9.72 -26.72
N ASN A 163 17.27 -8.44 -27.08
CA ASN A 163 16.24 -7.44 -26.76
C ASN A 163 16.16 -7.00 -25.29
N TRP A 164 15.46 -5.89 -25.08
CA TRP A 164 15.16 -5.35 -23.76
C TRP A 164 13.82 -5.88 -23.26
N TYR A 165 13.68 -5.91 -21.94
CA TYR A 165 12.48 -6.36 -21.27
C TYR A 165 12.31 -5.60 -19.96
N GLY A 166 11.08 -5.56 -19.46
CA GLY A 166 10.80 -4.97 -18.16
C GLY A 166 9.52 -5.50 -17.55
N VAL A 167 9.47 -5.45 -16.23
CA VAL A 167 8.29 -5.76 -15.44
C VAL A 167 8.09 -4.67 -14.40
N ALA A 168 6.84 -4.28 -14.21
CA ALA A 168 6.42 -3.39 -13.15
C ALA A 168 5.37 -4.07 -12.28
N PHE A 169 5.53 -3.87 -10.98
CA PHE A 169 4.56 -4.23 -9.97
C PHE A 169 3.64 -3.02 -9.81
N VAL A 170 2.38 -3.17 -10.23
CA VAL A 170 1.43 -2.05 -10.36
C VAL A 170 0.15 -2.29 -9.57
N ASP A 171 -0.46 -1.19 -9.12
CA ASP A 171 -1.80 -1.17 -8.54
C ASP A 171 -2.65 -0.08 -9.24
N PRO A 172 -3.84 -0.43 -9.76
CA PRO A 172 -4.40 -1.80 -9.84
C PRO A 172 -3.65 -2.69 -10.84
N ALA A 173 -3.83 -4.02 -10.71
CA ALA A 173 -3.24 -4.98 -11.65
C ALA A 173 -3.72 -4.74 -13.09
N ASN A 174 -2.80 -4.88 -14.06
CA ASN A 174 -3.03 -4.66 -15.50
C ASN A 174 -3.55 -3.25 -15.87
N ASP A 175 -3.37 -2.25 -15.01
CA ASP A 175 -3.80 -0.87 -15.26
C ASP A 175 -2.61 0.06 -15.51
N TRP A 176 -2.70 0.84 -16.59
CA TRP A 176 -1.65 1.74 -17.07
C TRP A 176 -1.97 3.22 -16.86
N GLY A 177 -2.78 3.56 -15.85
CA GLY A 177 -3.08 4.94 -15.51
C GLY A 177 -4.57 5.32 -15.54
N ASP A 178 -5.46 4.37 -15.84
CA ASP A 178 -6.87 4.64 -16.15
C ASP A 178 -7.76 4.55 -14.91
N ILE A 179 -7.43 3.67 -13.97
CA ILE A 179 -8.15 3.51 -12.70
C ILE A 179 -7.28 4.01 -11.55
N LEU A 180 -7.84 4.85 -10.66
CA LEU A 180 -7.13 5.29 -9.46
C LEU A 180 -6.79 4.10 -8.54
N GLY A 181 -5.49 3.89 -8.32
CA GLY A 181 -4.91 2.96 -7.35
C GLY A 181 -3.55 3.46 -6.88
N GLY A 182 -2.76 2.57 -6.31
CA GLY A 182 -1.51 2.89 -5.65
C GLY A 182 -1.70 3.24 -4.17
N TYR A 183 -0.63 3.77 -3.58
CA TYR A 183 -0.51 4.05 -2.15
C TYR A 183 0.13 5.42 -1.93
N ASP A 184 -0.26 6.08 -0.85
CA ASP A 184 0.47 7.22 -0.30
C ASP A 184 1.59 6.68 0.59
N LEU A 185 2.83 6.82 0.11
CA LEU A 185 4.06 6.41 0.79
C LEU A 185 4.79 7.61 1.42
N SER A 186 4.08 8.73 1.61
CA SER A 186 4.64 9.95 2.20
C SER A 186 5.19 9.68 3.60
N GLY A 187 6.48 9.97 3.75
CA GLY A 187 7.25 9.68 4.95
C GLY A 187 8.54 8.95 4.61
N ALA A 188 8.48 8.04 3.64
CA ALA A 188 9.60 7.20 3.27
C ALA A 188 10.80 8.05 2.81
N LYS A 189 11.97 7.69 3.33
CA LYS A 189 13.27 8.34 3.05
C LYS A 189 14.12 7.51 2.12
N THR A 190 13.84 6.22 2.02
CA THR A 190 14.57 5.26 1.21
C THR A 190 13.64 4.26 0.54
N PHE A 191 14.07 3.81 -0.63
CA PHE A 191 13.56 2.61 -1.28
C PHE A 191 14.74 1.65 -1.39
N SER A 192 14.61 0.43 -0.88
CA SER A 192 15.69 -0.56 -0.88
C SER A 192 15.20 -1.93 -1.31
N PHE A 193 16.14 -2.72 -1.82
CA PHE A 193 15.89 -4.08 -2.28
C PHE A 193 17.22 -4.84 -2.30
N TRP A 194 17.16 -6.16 -2.17
CA TRP A 194 18.25 -7.06 -2.47
C TRP A 194 18.10 -7.59 -3.87
N ALA A 195 19.21 -7.75 -4.59
CA ALA A 195 19.19 -8.39 -5.90
C ALA A 195 20.47 -9.18 -6.20
N LYS A 196 20.31 -10.24 -7.00
CA LYS A 196 21.40 -11.02 -7.62
C LYS A 196 20.95 -11.60 -8.97
N THR A 197 21.86 -12.24 -9.68
CA THR A 197 21.60 -12.97 -10.93
C THR A 197 22.53 -14.19 -11.01
N LYS A 198 22.11 -15.32 -11.59
CA LYS A 198 23.00 -16.49 -11.71
C LYS A 198 24.12 -16.29 -12.74
N GLU A 199 23.89 -15.49 -13.77
CA GLU A 199 24.83 -15.32 -14.88
C GLU A 199 26.02 -14.40 -14.55
N GLY A 200 25.84 -13.51 -13.56
CA GLY A 200 26.75 -12.41 -13.26
C GLY A 200 26.76 -11.32 -14.34
N GLN A 201 27.17 -10.11 -13.94
CA GLN A 201 27.38 -8.95 -14.83
C GLN A 201 26.15 -8.49 -15.64
N VAL A 202 24.93 -8.80 -15.20
CA VAL A 202 23.70 -8.32 -15.84
C VAL A 202 23.46 -6.86 -15.47
N LYS A 203 23.29 -5.98 -16.46
CA LYS A 203 22.91 -4.58 -16.24
C LYS A 203 21.40 -4.48 -16.09
N ALA A 204 20.94 -3.77 -15.07
CA ALA A 204 19.53 -3.53 -14.84
C ALA A 204 19.28 -2.10 -14.39
N LYS A 205 18.07 -1.60 -14.63
CA LYS A 205 17.54 -0.38 -14.03
C LYS A 205 16.38 -0.77 -13.12
N VAL A 206 16.48 -0.41 -11.85
CA VAL A 206 15.51 -0.80 -10.83
C VAL A 206 15.08 0.42 -10.03
N GLY A 207 13.81 0.49 -9.65
CA GLY A 207 13.27 1.62 -8.91
C GLY A 207 11.78 1.51 -8.66
N PHE A 208 11.12 2.66 -8.57
CA PHE A 208 9.66 2.79 -8.47
C PHE A 208 9.15 3.95 -9.33
N GLY A 209 7.85 3.91 -9.62
CA GLY A 209 7.15 4.86 -10.46
C GLY A 209 7.39 4.64 -11.95
N LEU A 210 6.31 4.55 -12.73
CA LEU A 210 6.35 4.23 -14.16
C LEU A 210 5.35 5.02 -14.98
N ILE A 211 4.15 5.26 -14.44
CA ILE A 211 3.02 5.82 -15.16
C ILE A 211 3.18 7.35 -15.25
N ASP A 212 3.28 7.87 -16.47
CA ASP A 212 3.55 9.29 -16.76
C ASP A 212 2.31 10.19 -16.69
N LYS A 213 2.57 11.50 -16.59
CA LYS A 213 1.56 12.56 -16.36
C LYS A 213 0.56 12.75 -17.50
N ASP A 214 0.75 12.07 -18.63
CA ASP A 214 -0.21 12.01 -19.73
C ASP A 214 -1.43 11.14 -19.40
N LYS A 215 -1.37 10.36 -18.32
CA LYS A 215 -2.47 9.52 -17.83
C LYS A 215 -3.37 10.24 -16.82
N PRO A 216 -4.66 9.84 -16.71
CA PRO A 216 -5.58 10.37 -15.70
C PRO A 216 -5.03 10.26 -14.27
N PHE A 217 -4.43 9.11 -13.95
CA PHE A 217 -3.89 8.78 -12.64
C PHE A 217 -2.43 8.30 -12.77
N PRO A 218 -1.46 9.22 -12.86
CA PRO A 218 -0.03 8.92 -12.95
C PRO A 218 0.59 8.55 -11.59
N ASP A 219 1.83 8.08 -11.61
CA ASP A 219 2.69 8.11 -10.43
C ASP A 219 3.09 9.57 -10.11
N THR A 220 2.95 10.00 -8.86
CA THR A 220 3.35 11.36 -8.43
C THR A 220 4.86 11.55 -8.42
N GLY A 221 5.60 10.45 -8.23
CA GLY A 221 7.06 10.44 -8.14
C GLY A 221 7.64 9.18 -8.79
N LYS A 222 8.85 9.33 -9.32
CA LYS A 222 9.61 8.22 -9.93
C LYS A 222 11.08 8.35 -9.58
N GLN A 223 11.73 7.25 -9.26
CA GLN A 223 13.17 7.22 -9.03
C GLN A 223 13.72 5.83 -9.32
N SER A 224 14.88 5.76 -9.96
CA SER A 224 15.55 4.51 -10.29
C SER A 224 17.06 4.64 -10.22
N ILE A 225 17.75 3.49 -10.18
CA ILE A 225 19.20 3.37 -10.26
C ILE A 225 19.58 2.37 -11.33
N ASP A 226 20.65 2.65 -12.06
CA ASP A 226 21.30 1.68 -12.92
C ASP A 226 22.31 0.87 -12.07
N ILE A 227 22.19 -0.45 -12.14
CA ILE A 227 22.99 -1.39 -11.37
C ILE A 227 23.60 -2.45 -12.28
N THR A 228 24.68 -3.06 -11.81
CA THR A 228 25.20 -4.32 -12.37
C THR A 228 25.05 -5.38 -11.30
N LEU A 229 24.29 -6.41 -11.63
CA LEU A 229 24.01 -7.54 -10.76
C LEU A 229 25.16 -8.53 -10.78
N THR A 230 25.36 -9.18 -9.63
CA THR A 230 26.35 -10.23 -9.42
C THR A 230 25.67 -11.53 -9.01
N ASP A 231 26.42 -12.61 -8.93
CA ASP A 231 25.99 -13.89 -8.38
C ASP A 231 25.80 -13.88 -6.86
N GLN A 232 26.31 -12.85 -6.18
CA GLN A 232 26.08 -12.60 -4.76
C GLN A 232 24.94 -11.61 -4.54
N TRP A 233 24.13 -11.87 -3.51
CA TRP A 233 23.13 -10.95 -3.01
C TRP A 233 23.76 -9.62 -2.57
N LYS A 234 23.20 -8.52 -3.06
CA LYS A 234 23.61 -7.18 -2.69
C LYS A 234 22.40 -6.30 -2.40
N LYS A 235 22.45 -5.56 -1.29
CA LYS A 235 21.46 -4.51 -0.99
C LYS A 235 21.75 -3.29 -1.85
N TYR A 236 20.71 -2.78 -2.48
CA TYR A 236 20.72 -1.50 -3.16
C TYR A 236 19.74 -0.56 -2.46
N THR A 237 20.09 0.73 -2.40
CA THR A 237 19.28 1.72 -1.67
C THR A 237 19.25 3.03 -2.44
N ILE A 238 18.04 3.48 -2.73
CA ILE A 238 17.74 4.76 -3.34
C ILE A 238 17.33 5.73 -2.23
N LYS A 239 18.08 6.82 -2.05
CA LYS A 239 17.65 7.90 -1.14
C LYS A 239 16.56 8.73 -1.81
N ILE A 240 15.40 8.80 -1.20
CA ILE A 240 14.26 9.56 -1.69
C ILE A 240 14.41 11.00 -1.21
N LYS A 241 14.66 11.92 -2.14
CA LYS A 241 14.87 13.34 -1.84
C LYS A 241 13.99 14.17 -2.77
N LYS A 242 13.07 14.95 -2.20
CA LYS A 242 12.18 15.87 -2.94
C LYS A 242 11.30 15.15 -3.99
N THR A 243 11.03 13.86 -3.80
CA THR A 243 10.12 13.09 -4.63
C THR A 243 8.76 13.06 -3.95
N ASP A 244 7.70 13.37 -4.71
CA ASP A 244 6.32 13.31 -4.21
C ASP A 244 5.83 11.85 -4.20
N LEU A 245 5.63 11.31 -3.00
CA LEU A 245 5.18 9.93 -2.78
C LEU A 245 3.68 9.82 -2.46
N SER A 246 2.91 10.89 -2.66
CA SER A 246 1.49 10.93 -2.30
C SER A 246 0.60 9.97 -3.10
N CYS A 247 1.05 9.48 -4.26
CA CYS A 247 0.41 8.40 -4.99
C CYS A 247 1.41 7.63 -5.86
N ILE A 248 1.94 6.53 -5.33
CA ILE A 248 2.79 5.58 -6.03
C ILE A 248 1.97 4.37 -6.44
N ARG A 249 1.80 4.22 -7.75
CA ARG A 249 1.06 3.16 -8.45
C ARG A 249 1.96 2.03 -8.92
N SER A 250 3.21 2.34 -9.18
CA SER A 250 4.21 1.37 -9.62
C SER A 250 5.25 1.18 -8.52
N GLY A 251 5.02 0.25 -7.60
CA GLY A 251 5.84 0.07 -6.39
C GLY A 251 7.25 -0.46 -6.65
N LEU A 252 7.41 -1.25 -7.71
CA LEU A 252 8.69 -1.76 -8.19
C LEU A 252 8.68 -1.75 -9.72
N VAL A 253 9.76 -1.26 -10.32
CA VAL A 253 10.02 -1.36 -11.76
C VAL A 253 11.39 -1.98 -11.97
N PHE A 254 11.47 -2.93 -12.89
CA PHE A 254 12.70 -3.60 -13.28
C PHE A 254 12.81 -3.57 -14.81
N PHE A 255 13.96 -3.15 -15.30
CA PHE A 255 14.30 -3.18 -16.73
C PHE A 255 15.69 -3.78 -16.92
N SER A 256 15.84 -4.60 -17.94
CA SER A 256 17.15 -5.09 -18.37
C SER A 256 17.15 -5.37 -19.87
N SER A 257 18.29 -5.79 -20.38
CA SER A 257 18.43 -6.28 -21.75
C SER A 257 19.37 -7.48 -21.77
N SER A 258 19.06 -8.42 -22.65
CA SER A 258 19.92 -9.55 -22.92
C SER A 258 20.75 -9.33 -24.18
N ASN A 259 21.95 -9.89 -24.17
CA ASN A 259 22.80 -10.03 -25.35
C ASN A 259 23.60 -11.33 -25.28
N GLY A 260 23.08 -12.38 -25.90
CA GLY A 260 23.71 -13.69 -26.08
C GLY A 260 23.25 -14.80 -25.12
N PHE A 261 22.46 -14.50 -24.08
CA PHE A 261 22.13 -15.49 -23.03
C PHE A 261 20.80 -15.22 -22.31
N ALA A 262 20.12 -16.28 -21.86
CA ALA A 262 18.95 -16.15 -20.99
C ALA A 262 19.39 -15.66 -19.61
N GLN A 263 18.50 -14.98 -18.87
CA GLN A 263 18.85 -14.37 -17.58
C GLN A 263 17.89 -14.85 -16.49
N GLU A 264 18.45 -15.24 -15.34
CA GLU A 264 17.71 -15.44 -14.10
C GLU A 264 18.12 -14.39 -13.09
N ILE A 265 17.17 -13.53 -12.70
CA ILE A 265 17.37 -12.44 -11.75
C ILE A 265 16.49 -12.68 -10.54
N TYR A 266 17.04 -12.41 -9.36
CA TYR A 266 16.38 -12.60 -8.09
C TYR A 266 16.31 -11.27 -7.36
N LEU A 267 15.14 -10.93 -6.81
CA LEU A 267 14.94 -9.78 -5.94
C LEU A 267 14.27 -10.21 -4.64
N ASP A 268 14.62 -9.56 -3.55
CA ASP A 268 14.08 -9.87 -2.24
C ASP A 268 14.06 -8.60 -1.34
N GLU A 269 13.23 -8.61 -0.29
CA GLU A 269 13.08 -7.53 0.70
C GLU A 269 12.94 -6.15 0.04
N VAL A 270 11.95 -6.02 -0.86
CA VAL A 270 11.69 -4.77 -1.60
C VAL A 270 10.82 -3.86 -0.75
N VAL A 271 11.36 -2.75 -0.28
CA VAL A 271 10.76 -1.97 0.81
C VAL A 271 10.96 -0.46 0.69
N PHE A 272 9.95 0.29 1.10
CA PHE A 272 10.03 1.73 1.39
C PHE A 272 10.17 1.96 2.90
N GLU A 273 11.15 2.75 3.31
CA GLU A 273 11.47 3.08 4.73
C GLU A 273 11.66 4.57 4.92
#